data_AF-A0A351X726-F1
#
_entry.id   AF-A0A351X726-F1
#
_cell.length_a   1.000
_cell.length_b   1.000
_cell.length_c   1.000
_cell.angle_alpha   90.00
_cell.angle_beta   90.00
_cell.angle_gamma   90.00
#
_symmetry.space_group_name_H-M   'P 1'
#
loop_
_entity.id
_entity.type
_entity.pdbx_description
1 polymer ?
#
loop_
_entity_poly.entity_id
_entity_poly.type
_entity_poly.pdbx_seq_one_letter_code
_entity_poly.pdbx_strand_id
1 'polypeptide(L)'
;MDSVISILRVIHVITAVLMAWPYYALVAVNQRVRLGPPLGDRADIFLENMIKNRVIPCYVFQATALVTGLALILLRGMGLDTLVTKPVLGLKFLLLLVIAGLLSVVTFSLQPRIDALFAKVDASGKIPEDDAAQIRALRGRRKQLSSLCMFCVLTTAMLGVQSWVAFPVWLTVMLIAAIAVFTRRVYTSVTPLGWA
;
A
#
# COMPACT_ATOMS: atom_id res chain seq x y z
N MET A 1 6.41 -14.22 -30.18
CA MET A 1 5.42 -14.18 -29.07
C MET A 1 6.11 -14.31 -27.71
N ASP A 2 7.12 -15.18 -27.59
CA ASP A 2 7.85 -15.41 -26.35
C ASP A 2 8.62 -14.19 -25.81
N SER A 3 9.19 -13.36 -26.69
CA SER A 3 9.85 -12.11 -26.28
C SER A 3 8.87 -11.12 -25.64
N VAL A 4 7.64 -11.02 -26.15
CA VAL A 4 6.60 -10.12 -25.61
C VAL A 4 6.15 -10.61 -24.23
N ILE A 5 5.92 -11.91 -24.07
CA ILE A 5 5.57 -12.52 -22.77
C ILE A 5 6.70 -12.31 -21.75
N SER A 6 7.96 -12.41 -22.19
CA SER A 6 9.13 -12.20 -21.34
C SER A 6 9.25 -10.75 -20.87
N ILE A 7 9.09 -9.79 -21.79
CA ILE A 7 9.08 -8.35 -21.46
C ILE A 7 7.93 -8.03 -20.49
N LEU A 8 6.71 -8.50 -20.76
CA LEU A 8 5.57 -8.27 -19.87
C LEU A 8 5.77 -8.87 -18.49
N ARG A 9 6.39 -10.05 -18.41
CA ARG A 9 6.73 -10.69 -17.12
C ARG A 9 7.70 -9.82 -16.33
N VAL A 10 8.73 -9.28 -16.97
CA VAL A 10 9.69 -8.38 -16.34
C VAL A 10 9.00 -7.12 -15.82
N ILE A 11 8.17 -6.48 -16.66
CA ILE A 11 7.38 -5.29 -16.27
C ILE A 11 6.47 -5.62 -15.06
N HIS A 12 5.79 -6.75 -15.08
CA HIS A 12 4.89 -7.17 -14.00
C HIS A 12 5.64 -7.37 -12.68
N VAL A 13 6.80 -8.03 -12.72
CA VAL A 13 7.64 -8.27 -11.53
C VAL A 13 8.26 -6.97 -11.00
N ILE A 14 8.82 -6.12 -11.87
CA ILE A 14 9.37 -4.82 -11.47
C ILE A 14 8.29 -3.97 -10.82
N THR A 15 7.08 -3.95 -11.39
CA THR A 15 5.94 -3.24 -10.81
C THR A 15 5.67 -3.70 -9.38
N ALA A 16 5.64 -5.01 -9.13
CA ALA A 16 5.45 -5.55 -7.79
C ALA A 16 6.56 -5.14 -6.81
N VAL A 17 7.82 -5.08 -7.26
CA VAL A 17 8.95 -4.60 -6.43
C VAL A 17 8.81 -3.13 -6.09
N LEU A 18 8.42 -2.29 -7.06
CA LEU A 18 8.24 -0.85 -6.86
C LEU A 18 7.04 -0.51 -5.94
N MET A 19 6.10 -1.45 -5.76
CA MET A 19 5.03 -1.35 -4.77
C MET A 19 5.49 -1.54 -3.31
N ALA A 20 6.80 -1.59 -3.04
CA ALA A 20 7.34 -1.52 -1.67
C ALA A 20 7.15 -0.15 -1.01
N TRP A 21 6.72 0.89 -1.73
CA TRP A 21 6.55 2.24 -1.16
C TRP A 21 5.69 2.34 0.12
N PRO A 22 4.53 1.67 0.27
CA PRO A 22 3.71 1.75 1.48
C PRO A 22 4.49 1.39 2.75
N TYR A 23 5.48 0.50 2.64
CA TYR A 23 6.40 0.18 3.72
C TYR A 23 7.20 1.41 4.17
N TYR A 24 7.92 2.03 3.24
CA TYR A 24 8.75 3.20 3.55
C TYR A 24 7.93 4.38 4.08
N ALA A 25 6.73 4.59 3.54
CA ALA A 25 5.82 5.60 4.05
C ALA A 25 5.38 5.30 5.50
N LEU A 26 5.08 4.05 5.83
CA LEU A 26 4.68 3.63 7.18
C LEU A 26 5.82 3.80 8.18
N VAL A 27 7.05 3.43 7.79
CA VAL A 27 8.26 3.65 8.59
C VAL A 27 8.49 5.14 8.83
N ALA A 28 8.42 5.97 7.78
CA ALA A 28 8.60 7.42 7.91
C ALA A 28 7.57 8.07 8.85
N VAL A 29 6.31 7.64 8.80
CA VAL A 29 5.26 8.11 9.72
C VAL A 29 5.56 7.72 11.17
N ASN A 30 6.13 6.55 11.43
CA ASN A 30 6.52 6.17 12.79
C ASN A 30 7.71 6.97 13.32
N GLN A 31 8.63 7.37 12.43
CA GLN A 31 9.73 8.27 12.79
C GLN A 31 9.26 9.68 13.11
N ARG A 32 8.07 10.10 12.64
CA ARG A 32 7.49 11.42 12.94
C ARG A 32 7.44 11.73 14.44
N VAL A 33 7.16 10.71 15.27
CA VAL A 33 7.13 10.86 16.74
C VAL A 33 8.53 11.17 17.29
N ARG A 34 9.60 10.65 16.66
CA ARG A 34 10.99 10.90 17.09
C ARG A 34 11.52 12.25 16.65
N LEU A 35 11.03 12.79 15.54
CA LEU A 35 11.47 14.09 15.03
C LEU A 35 11.06 15.24 15.97
N GLY A 36 9.97 15.07 16.74
CA GLY A 36 9.51 16.04 17.72
C GLY A 36 8.91 17.38 17.23
N PRO A 37 8.69 17.67 15.93
CA PRO A 37 8.11 18.95 15.56
C PRO A 37 6.64 19.06 15.99
N PRO A 38 6.17 20.27 16.36
CA PRO A 38 4.76 20.51 16.62
C PRO A 38 3.93 20.30 15.35
N LEU A 39 2.68 19.88 15.52
CA LEU A 39 1.76 19.64 14.42
C LEU A 39 1.57 20.93 13.60
N GLY A 40 1.67 20.84 12.28
CA GLY A 40 1.56 21.99 11.37
C GLY A 40 2.83 22.83 11.20
N ASP A 41 3.95 22.43 11.79
CA ASP A 41 5.23 23.06 11.46
C ASP A 41 5.72 22.69 10.05
N ARG A 42 6.83 23.31 9.62
CA ARG A 42 7.39 23.07 8.28
C ARG A 42 7.80 21.62 8.05
N ALA A 43 8.33 20.94 9.06
CA ALA A 43 8.78 19.55 8.94
C ALA A 43 7.60 18.57 8.84
N ASP A 44 6.53 18.80 9.62
CA ASP A 44 5.29 18.05 9.60
C ASP A 44 4.58 18.20 8.25
N ILE A 45 4.47 19.43 7.74
CA ILE A 45 3.88 19.75 6.42
C ILE A 45 4.69 19.09 5.30
N PHE A 46 6.02 19.16 5.36
CA PHE A 46 6.88 18.51 4.38
C PHE A 46 6.65 17.00 4.34
N LEU A 47 6.65 16.34 5.49
CA LEU A 47 6.40 14.89 5.59
C LEU A 47 4.98 14.55 5.12
N GLU A 48 4.00 15.38 5.45
CA GLU A 48 2.61 15.21 5.03
C GLU A 48 2.45 15.29 3.51
N ASN A 49 3.11 16.26 2.88
CA ASN A 49 3.12 16.43 1.43
C ASN A 49 3.80 15.24 0.72
N MET A 50 4.88 14.70 1.30
CA MET A 50 5.53 13.51 0.76
C MET A 50 4.60 12.30 0.79
N ILE A 51 3.85 12.11 1.88
CA ILE A 51 2.91 10.99 2.04
C ILE A 51 1.74 11.13 1.06
N LYS A 52 1.11 12.31 0.98
CA LYS A 52 -0.10 12.52 0.16
C LYS A 52 0.18 12.39 -1.34
N ASN A 53 1.31 12.90 -1.82
CA ASN A 53 1.64 12.93 -3.25
C ASN A 53 2.00 11.54 -3.81
N ARG A 54 2.16 10.53 -2.95
CA ARG A 54 2.57 9.18 -3.36
C ARG A 54 1.43 8.24 -3.70
N VAL A 55 0.20 8.71 -3.51
CA VAL A 55 -1.02 8.03 -3.96
C VAL A 55 -1.01 7.82 -5.48
N ILE A 56 -0.57 8.81 -6.26
CA ILE A 56 -0.60 8.74 -7.74
C ILE A 56 0.28 7.59 -8.27
N PRO A 57 1.56 7.47 -7.88
CA PRO A 57 2.36 6.30 -8.25
C PRO A 57 1.72 4.96 -7.86
N CYS A 58 1.05 4.88 -6.71
CA CYS A 58 0.38 3.64 -6.30
C CYS A 58 -0.73 3.24 -7.27
N TYR A 59 -1.54 4.19 -7.77
CA TYR A 59 -2.53 3.91 -8.81
C TYR A 59 -1.88 3.44 -10.11
N VAL A 60 -0.77 4.09 -10.53
CA VAL A 60 -0.05 3.69 -11.74
C VAL A 60 0.47 2.26 -11.62
N PHE A 61 1.18 1.92 -10.53
CA PHE A 61 1.67 0.57 -10.32
C PHE A 61 0.55 -0.46 -10.22
N GLN A 62 -0.55 -0.12 -9.54
CA GLN A 62 -1.73 -0.96 -9.44
C GLN A 62 -2.35 -1.25 -10.82
N ALA A 63 -2.51 -0.22 -11.65
CA ALA A 63 -3.02 -0.35 -13.01
C ALA A 63 -2.05 -1.16 -13.88
N THR A 64 -0.75 -0.91 -13.78
CA THR A 64 0.27 -1.68 -14.51
C THR A 64 0.24 -3.14 -14.10
N ALA A 65 0.15 -3.47 -12.82
CA ALA A 65 0.07 -4.84 -12.32
C ALA A 65 -1.20 -5.55 -12.85
N LEU A 66 -2.34 -4.85 -12.86
CA LEU A 66 -3.59 -5.37 -13.40
C LEU A 66 -3.50 -5.64 -14.91
N VAL A 67 -3.11 -4.63 -15.69
CA VAL A 67 -3.04 -4.72 -17.16
C VAL A 67 -2.03 -5.78 -17.59
N THR A 68 -0.83 -5.79 -17.01
CA THR A 68 0.19 -6.80 -17.35
C THR A 68 -0.22 -8.19 -16.88
N GLY A 69 -0.90 -8.31 -15.73
CA GLY A 69 -1.42 -9.59 -15.25
C GLY A 69 -2.47 -10.20 -16.19
N LEU A 70 -3.47 -9.40 -16.60
CA LEU A 70 -4.50 -9.83 -17.55
C LEU A 70 -3.90 -10.13 -18.93
N ALA A 71 -2.98 -9.30 -19.42
CA ALA A 71 -2.30 -9.54 -20.69
C ALA A 71 -1.52 -10.87 -20.67
N LEU A 72 -0.85 -11.19 -19.57
CA LEU A 72 -0.14 -12.46 -19.42
C LEU A 72 -1.07 -13.69 -19.40
N ILE A 73 -2.31 -13.55 -18.89
CA ILE A 73 -3.33 -14.60 -18.96
C ILE A 73 -3.74 -14.83 -20.41
N LEU A 74 -4.15 -13.76 -21.10
CA LEU A 74 -4.64 -13.84 -22.47
C LEU A 74 -3.57 -14.31 -23.47
N LEU A 75 -2.34 -13.79 -23.37
CA LEU A 75 -1.23 -14.15 -24.28
C LEU A 75 -0.73 -15.59 -24.09
N ARG A 76 -1.05 -16.25 -22.97
CA ARG A 76 -0.76 -17.68 -22.75
C ARG A 76 -1.90 -18.60 -23.22
N GLY A 77 -2.93 -18.04 -23.86
CA GLY A 77 -4.12 -18.78 -24.28
C GLY A 77 -5.00 -19.23 -23.11
N MET A 78 -4.82 -18.66 -21.91
CA MET A 78 -5.70 -18.92 -20.78
C MET A 78 -6.91 -17.98 -20.88
N GLY A 79 -8.12 -18.52 -20.70
CA GLY A 79 -9.34 -17.72 -20.63
C GLY A 79 -9.45 -16.95 -19.31
N LEU A 80 -10.29 -15.91 -19.28
CA LEU A 80 -10.54 -15.12 -18.06
C LEU A 80 -11.26 -15.94 -16.97
N ASP A 81 -11.89 -17.07 -17.34
CA ASP A 81 -12.42 -18.07 -16.41
C ASP A 81 -11.34 -18.59 -15.45
N THR A 82 -10.06 -18.54 -15.85
CA THR A 82 -8.90 -18.88 -15.01
C THR A 82 -8.84 -18.06 -13.72
N LEU A 83 -9.38 -16.84 -13.72
CA LEU A 83 -9.48 -16.01 -12.51
C LEU A 83 -10.43 -16.62 -11.46
N VAL A 84 -11.41 -17.43 -11.89
CA VAL A 84 -12.38 -18.08 -11.02
C VAL A 84 -11.96 -19.51 -10.73
N THR A 85 -11.47 -20.24 -11.74
CA THR A 85 -11.10 -21.65 -11.62
C THR A 85 -9.77 -21.87 -10.88
N LYS A 86 -8.85 -20.89 -10.89
CA LYS A 86 -7.58 -20.96 -10.14
C LYS A 86 -7.62 -20.03 -8.91
N PRO A 87 -7.70 -20.56 -7.68
CA PRO A 87 -7.91 -19.75 -6.49
C PRO A 87 -6.76 -18.78 -6.20
N VAL A 88 -5.52 -19.15 -6.52
CA VAL A 88 -4.34 -18.28 -6.34
C VAL A 88 -4.46 -17.02 -7.20
N LEU A 89 -4.91 -17.17 -8.46
CA LEU A 89 -5.01 -16.07 -9.40
C LEU A 89 -6.24 -15.19 -9.09
N GLY A 90 -7.36 -15.81 -8.74
CA GLY A 90 -8.55 -15.12 -8.27
C GLY A 90 -8.30 -14.30 -7.00
N LEU A 91 -7.58 -14.86 -6.03
CA LEU A 91 -7.24 -14.16 -4.80
C LEU A 91 -6.30 -12.97 -5.06
N LYS A 92 -5.31 -13.11 -5.96
CA LYS A 92 -4.48 -11.96 -6.38
C LYS A 92 -5.32 -10.86 -7.00
N PHE A 93 -6.26 -11.21 -7.88
CA PHE A 93 -7.14 -10.24 -8.52
C PHE A 93 -8.03 -9.53 -7.49
N LEU A 94 -8.63 -10.29 -6.56
CA LEU A 94 -9.43 -9.72 -5.47
C LEU A 94 -8.61 -8.77 -4.59
N LEU A 95 -7.40 -9.17 -4.19
CA LEU A 95 -6.51 -8.34 -3.38
C LEU A 95 -6.13 -7.05 -4.10
N LEU A 96 -5.91 -7.10 -5.42
CA LEU A 96 -5.69 -5.90 -6.23
C LEU A 96 -6.92 -4.96 -6.16
N LEU A 97 -8.14 -5.48 -6.29
CA LEU A 97 -9.35 -4.65 -6.14
C LEU A 97 -9.47 -4.04 -4.74
N VAL A 98 -9.13 -4.80 -3.69
CA VAL A 98 -9.09 -4.30 -2.31
C VAL A 98 -8.07 -3.17 -2.17
N ILE A 99 -6.85 -3.33 -2.70
CA ILE A 99 -5.82 -2.27 -2.69
C ILE A 99 -6.33 -1.01 -3.37
N ALA A 100 -6.96 -1.13 -4.53
CA ALA A 100 -7.54 -0.01 -5.26
C ALA A 100 -8.63 0.71 -4.43
N GLY A 101 -9.52 -0.06 -3.79
CA GLY A 101 -10.55 0.48 -2.91
C GLY A 101 -9.98 1.21 -1.69
N LEU A 102 -8.98 0.63 -1.02
CA LEU A 102 -8.29 1.27 0.10
C LEU A 102 -7.64 2.60 -0.32
N LEU A 103 -7.00 2.61 -1.50
CA LEU A 103 -6.38 3.80 -2.04
C LEU A 103 -7.44 4.88 -2.35
N SER A 104 -8.57 4.49 -2.94
CA SER A 104 -9.70 5.39 -3.22
C SER A 104 -10.28 6.02 -1.96
N VAL A 105 -10.47 5.25 -0.88
CA VAL A 105 -10.93 5.78 0.40
C VAL A 105 -9.94 6.83 0.95
N VAL A 106 -8.65 6.55 0.87
CA VAL A 106 -7.62 7.50 1.33
C VAL A 106 -7.62 8.78 0.49
N THR A 107 -7.68 8.67 -0.84
CA THR A 107 -7.60 9.80 -1.77
C THR A 107 -8.84 10.69 -1.73
N PHE A 108 -10.03 10.10 -1.76
CA PHE A 108 -11.26 10.85 -1.96
C PHE A 108 -11.98 11.20 -0.66
N SER A 109 -11.76 10.45 0.42
CA SER A 109 -12.41 10.73 1.70
C SER A 109 -11.46 11.21 2.77
N LEU A 110 -10.31 10.57 2.95
CA LEU A 110 -9.50 10.80 4.15
C LEU A 110 -8.54 11.98 3.99
N GLN A 111 -7.82 12.07 2.87
CA GLN A 111 -6.88 13.13 2.59
C GLN A 111 -7.55 14.52 2.52
N PRO A 112 -8.69 14.70 1.82
CA PRO A 112 -9.33 16.03 1.72
C PRO A 112 -9.81 16.54 3.08
N ARG A 113 -10.24 15.65 3.98
CA ARG A 113 -10.64 16.01 5.36
C ARG A 113 -9.43 16.47 6.19
N ILE A 114 -8.27 15.84 6.01
CA ILE A 114 -7.02 16.26 6.66
C ILE A 114 -6.62 17.64 6.12
N ASP A 115 -6.60 17.81 4.81
CA ASP A 115 -6.21 19.08 4.16
C ASP A 115 -7.14 20.23 4.56
N ALA A 116 -8.45 19.98 4.67
CA ALA A 116 -9.43 20.97 5.14
C ALA A 116 -9.18 21.42 6.58
N LEU A 117 -8.73 20.52 7.48
CA LEU A 117 -8.37 20.88 8.85
C LEU A 117 -7.04 21.66 8.89
N PHE A 118 -6.07 21.32 8.04
CA PHE A 118 -4.84 22.10 7.90
C PHE A 118 -5.05 23.51 7.37
N ALA A 119 -6.14 23.75 6.63
CA ALA A 119 -6.50 25.08 6.14
C ALA A 119 -7.07 26.01 7.24
N LYS A 120 -7.53 25.46 8.38
CA LYS A 120 -8.11 26.21 9.50
C LYS A 120 -7.03 26.75 10.45
N VAL A 121 -6.10 27.52 9.91
CA VAL A 121 -5.04 28.15 10.71
C VAL A 121 -5.64 29.36 11.44
N ASP A 122 -5.38 29.48 12.74
CA ASP A 122 -5.78 30.64 13.54
C ASP A 122 -4.97 31.90 13.18
N ALA A 123 -5.37 33.05 13.71
CA ALA A 123 -4.70 34.33 13.48
C ALA A 123 -3.22 34.35 13.93
N SER A 124 -2.80 33.38 14.75
CA SER A 124 -1.42 33.23 15.25
C SER A 124 -0.59 32.24 14.44
N GLY A 125 -1.16 31.63 13.39
CA GLY A 125 -0.47 30.63 12.58
C GLY A 125 -0.52 29.22 13.17
N LYS A 126 -1.34 28.97 14.20
CA LYS A 126 -1.47 27.68 14.90
C LYS A 126 -2.79 26.99 14.58
N ILE A 127 -2.80 25.67 14.74
CA ILE A 127 -4.01 24.86 14.56
C ILE A 127 -4.71 24.75 15.92
N PRO A 128 -6.02 25.05 16.02
CA PRO A 128 -6.80 24.86 17.24
C PRO A 128 -6.69 23.44 17.79
N GLU A 129 -6.75 23.28 19.12
CA GLU A 129 -6.53 21.97 19.76
C GLU A 129 -7.54 20.90 19.33
N ASP A 130 -8.81 21.29 19.17
CA ASP A 130 -9.89 20.43 18.68
C ASP A 130 -9.61 19.91 17.25
N ASP A 131 -9.16 20.80 16.36
CA ASP A 131 -8.79 20.45 15.00
C ASP A 131 -7.52 19.56 15.00
N ALA A 132 -6.55 19.83 15.89
CA ALA A 132 -5.35 19.01 16.04
C ALA A 132 -5.68 17.57 16.50
N ALA A 133 -6.66 17.40 17.39
CA ALA A 133 -7.13 16.08 17.81
C ALA A 133 -7.79 15.33 16.64
N GLN A 134 -8.61 16.01 15.84
CA GLN A 134 -9.22 15.43 14.65
C GLN A 134 -8.17 15.03 13.59
N ILE A 135 -7.17 15.88 13.35
CA ILE A 135 -6.06 15.57 12.44
C ILE A 135 -5.33 14.30 12.90
N ARG A 136 -5.01 14.17 14.19
CA ARG A 136 -4.35 12.98 14.74
C ARG A 136 -5.20 11.72 14.53
N ALA A 137 -6.51 11.80 14.78
CA ALA A 137 -7.42 10.67 14.57
C ALA A 137 -7.49 10.25 13.09
N LEU A 138 -7.62 11.20 12.17
CA LEU A 138 -7.66 10.92 10.73
C LEU A 138 -6.33 10.36 10.20
N ARG A 139 -5.19 10.91 10.65
CA ARG A 139 -3.85 10.38 10.35
C ARG A 139 -3.67 8.95 10.87
N GLY A 140 -4.20 8.66 12.06
CA GLY A 140 -4.23 7.31 12.63
C GLY A 140 -5.01 6.32 11.76
N ARG A 141 -6.21 6.70 11.32
CA ARG A 141 -7.01 5.90 10.36
C ARG A 141 -6.27 5.68 9.05
N ARG A 142 -5.60 6.71 8.51
CA ARG A 142 -4.82 6.59 7.26
C ARG A 142 -3.71 5.58 7.44
N LYS A 143 -2.99 5.67 8.55
CA LYS A 143 -1.90 4.74 8.91
C LYS A 143 -2.39 3.29 9.00
N GLN A 144 -3.58 3.06 9.55
CA GLN A 144 -4.20 1.73 9.59
C GLN A 144 -4.51 1.20 8.20
N LEU A 145 -5.15 2.01 7.35
CA LEU A 145 -5.45 1.63 5.96
C LEU A 145 -4.16 1.35 5.16
N SER A 146 -3.10 2.12 5.37
CA SER A 146 -1.80 1.87 4.74
C SER A 146 -1.17 0.56 5.20
N SER A 147 -1.32 0.17 6.48
CA SER A 147 -0.86 -1.12 6.99
C SER A 147 -1.63 -2.29 6.36
N LEU A 148 -2.95 -2.16 6.23
CA LEU A 148 -3.78 -3.14 5.54
C LEU A 148 -3.41 -3.25 4.06
N CYS A 149 -3.19 -2.11 3.38
CA CYS A 149 -2.72 -2.08 1.99
C CYS A 149 -1.38 -2.81 1.85
N MET A 150 -0.43 -2.56 2.76
CA MET A 150 0.86 -3.26 2.78
C MET A 150 0.70 -4.77 2.96
N PHE A 151 -0.21 -5.21 3.84
CA PHE A 151 -0.55 -6.63 4.01
C PHE A 151 -1.07 -7.24 2.70
N CYS A 152 -2.00 -6.56 2.02
CA CYS A 152 -2.53 -7.01 0.74
C CYS A 152 -1.45 -7.07 -0.35
N VAL A 153 -0.55 -6.08 -0.43
CA VAL A 153 0.54 -6.04 -1.41
C VAL A 153 1.51 -7.19 -1.20
N LEU A 154 1.98 -7.42 0.04
CA LEU A 154 2.90 -8.51 0.34
C LEU A 154 2.26 -9.89 0.11
N THR A 155 1.00 -10.04 0.48
CA THR A 155 0.24 -11.27 0.20
C THR A 155 0.10 -11.49 -1.31
N THR A 156 -0.19 -10.44 -2.08
CA THR A 156 -0.27 -10.50 -3.54
C THR A 156 1.08 -10.88 -4.16
N ALA A 157 2.19 -10.36 -3.65
CA ALA A 157 3.54 -10.72 -4.09
C ALA A 157 3.86 -12.20 -3.81
N MET A 158 3.57 -12.67 -2.59
CA MET A 158 3.73 -14.08 -2.19
C MET A 158 2.90 -15.02 -3.08
N LEU A 159 1.62 -14.70 -3.33
CA LEU A 159 0.77 -15.46 -4.27
C LEU A 159 1.32 -15.40 -5.70
N GLY A 160 2.05 -14.34 -6.05
CA GLY A 160 2.80 -14.26 -7.31
C GLY A 160 3.82 -15.37 -7.43
N VAL A 161 4.63 -15.59 -6.40
CA VAL A 161 5.58 -16.71 -6.36
C VAL A 161 4.84 -18.06 -6.42
N GLN A 162 3.74 -18.19 -5.66
CA GLN A 162 2.93 -19.41 -5.64
C GLN A 162 2.31 -19.77 -7.01
N SER A 163 2.11 -18.77 -7.88
CA SER A 163 1.63 -19.01 -9.25
C SER A 163 2.67 -19.65 -10.18
N TRP A 164 3.95 -19.59 -9.81
CA TRP A 164 5.05 -20.25 -10.53
C TRP A 164 5.42 -21.59 -9.91
N VAL A 165 5.48 -21.64 -8.58
CA VAL A 165 5.84 -22.83 -7.81
C VAL A 165 4.78 -23.01 -6.74
N ALA A 166 4.00 -24.08 -6.83
CA ALA A 166 2.96 -24.37 -5.86
C ALA A 166 3.58 -24.62 -4.47
N PHE A 167 3.01 -23.96 -3.45
CA PHE A 167 3.37 -24.21 -2.07
C PHE A 167 2.34 -25.13 -1.42
N PRO A 168 2.75 -25.97 -0.45
CA PRO A 168 1.80 -26.69 0.37
C PRO A 168 0.99 -25.69 1.22
N VAL A 169 -0.27 -26.02 1.50
CA VAL A 169 -1.23 -25.13 2.17
C VAL A 169 -0.70 -24.60 3.51
N TRP A 170 -0.05 -25.46 4.31
CA TRP A 170 0.51 -25.06 5.61
C TRP A 170 1.56 -23.95 5.47
N LEU A 171 2.39 -23.99 4.42
CA LEU A 171 3.41 -22.98 4.17
C LEU A 171 2.77 -21.66 3.76
N THR A 172 1.74 -21.70 2.90
CA THR A 172 0.95 -20.51 2.56
C THR A 172 0.35 -19.85 3.80
N VAL A 173 -0.26 -20.63 4.70
CA VAL A 173 -0.84 -20.11 5.95
C VAL A 173 0.24 -19.50 6.83
N MET A 174 1.38 -20.18 6.99
CA MET A 174 2.51 -19.67 7.77
C MET A 174 3.05 -18.35 7.20
N LEU A 175 3.21 -18.25 5.88
CA LEU A 175 3.69 -17.03 5.22
C LEU A 175 2.69 -15.87 5.35
N ILE A 176 1.38 -16.13 5.21
CA ILE A 176 0.34 -15.12 5.44
C ILE A 176 0.39 -14.63 6.90
N ALA A 177 0.53 -15.53 7.86
CA ALA A 177 0.67 -15.18 9.27
C ALA A 177 1.93 -14.34 9.53
N ALA A 178 3.07 -14.71 8.92
CA ALA A 178 4.31 -13.95 9.01
C ALA A 178 4.15 -12.55 8.41
N ILE A 179 3.49 -12.42 7.26
CA ILE A 179 3.18 -11.11 6.65
C ILE A 179 2.30 -10.28 7.58
N ALA A 180 1.26 -10.87 8.20
CA ALA A 180 0.39 -10.16 9.13
C ALA A 180 1.13 -9.66 10.38
N VAL A 181 2.02 -10.49 10.95
CA VAL A 181 2.87 -10.12 12.09
C VAL A 181 3.82 -8.99 11.68
N PHE A 182 4.46 -9.12 10.52
CA PHE A 182 5.37 -8.12 9.98
C PHE A 182 4.65 -6.77 9.79
N THR A 183 3.52 -6.73 9.08
CA THR A 183 2.79 -5.47 8.83
C THR A 183 2.24 -4.86 10.10
N ARG A 184 1.81 -5.68 11.08
CA ARG A 184 1.41 -5.21 12.41
C ARG A 184 2.59 -4.57 13.14
N ARG A 185 3.76 -5.20 13.12
CA ARG A 185 4.96 -4.68 13.78
C ARG A 185 5.45 -3.38 13.15
N VAL A 186 5.46 -3.28 11.82
CA VAL A 186 5.76 -2.02 11.10
C VAL A 186 4.70 -0.96 11.41
N TYR A 187 3.44 -1.32 11.65
CA TYR A 187 2.42 -0.35 12.09
C TYR A 187 2.64 0.14 13.53
N THR A 188 3.00 -0.73 14.47
CA THR A 188 3.08 -0.37 15.89
C THR A 188 4.44 0.17 16.34
N SER A 189 5.53 -0.18 15.66
CA SER A 189 6.89 0.07 16.17
C SER A 189 7.76 0.84 15.19
N VAL A 190 8.76 1.54 15.73
CA VAL A 190 9.84 2.11 14.94
C VAL A 190 10.82 0.99 14.62
N THR A 191 11.12 0.76 13.34
CA THR A 191 12.03 -0.29 12.86
C THR A 191 13.40 0.29 12.51
N PRO A 192 14.36 0.39 13.46
CA PRO A 192 15.62 1.09 13.26
C PRO A 192 16.51 0.45 12.19
N LEU A 193 16.45 -0.87 12.01
CA LEU A 193 17.26 -1.61 11.05
C LEU A 193 16.52 -1.87 9.72
N GLY A 194 15.32 -1.33 9.54
CA GLY A 194 14.50 -1.62 8.35
C GLY A 194 14.00 -3.07 8.27
N TRP A 195 14.19 -3.86 9.34
CA TRP A 195 13.58 -5.16 9.55
C TRP A 195 12.72 -5.10 10.81
N ALA A 196 11.51 -5.66 10.71
CA ALA A 196 10.57 -5.76 11.82
C ALA A 196 10.92 -7.00 12.64
#